data_AF-U7QJ59-F1
#
_entry.id   AF-U7QJ59-F1
#
_cell.length_a   1.000
_cell.length_b   1.000
_cell.length_c   1.000
_cell.angle_alpha   90.00
_cell.angle_beta   90.00
_cell.angle_gamma   90.00
#
_symmetry.space_group_name_H-M   'P 1'
#
loop_
_entity.id
_entity.type
_entity.pdbx_description
1 polymer ?
#
loop_
_entity_poly.entity_id
_entity_poly.type
_entity_poly.pdbx_seq_one_letter_code
_entity_poly.pdbx_strand_id
1 'polypeptide(L)'
;MKELFLTWLNRLLVFDVFLVLFSFFWLVVAVIGRSLDLSLGLDLWYKLWEPVFTPALGILMGGAILSGIIGQISKRLNKQL
;
A
#
# COMPACT_ATOMS: atom_id res chain seq x y z
N MET A 1 -24.58 2.80 10.15
CA MET A 1 -23.26 2.41 10.72
C MET A 1 -22.32 1.82 9.68
N LYS A 2 -22.80 0.96 8.74
CA LYS A 2 -21.98 0.37 7.66
C LYS A 2 -21.37 1.42 6.72
N GLU A 3 -22.14 2.45 6.35
CA GLU A 3 -21.67 3.57 5.52
C GLU A 3 -20.43 4.26 6.11
N LEU A 4 -20.41 4.45 7.43
CA LEU A 4 -19.33 5.10 8.15
C LEU A 4 -18.07 4.22 8.11
N PHE A 5 -18.22 2.91 8.36
CA PHE A 5 -17.13 1.95 8.30
C PHE A 5 -16.50 1.87 6.90
N LEU A 6 -17.31 1.77 5.84
CA LEU A 6 -16.81 1.74 4.46
C LEU A 6 -16.08 3.04 4.09
N THR A 7 -16.58 4.18 4.55
CA THR A 7 -15.92 5.48 4.34
C THR A 7 -14.56 5.54 5.03
N TRP A 8 -14.46 5.07 6.28
CA TRP A 8 -13.21 5.00 7.02
C TRP A 8 -12.21 4.02 6.40
N LEU A 9 -12.68 2.84 6.00
CA LEU A 9 -11.85 1.85 5.31
C LEU A 9 -11.29 2.40 4.00
N ASN A 10 -12.12 3.08 3.19
CA ASN A 10 -11.67 3.69 1.94
C ASN A 10 -10.61 4.77 2.20
N ARG A 11 -10.80 5.63 3.21
CA ARG A 11 -9.79 6.64 3.60
C ARG A 11 -8.48 6.00 4.05
N LEU A 12 -8.56 4.92 4.84
CA LEU A 12 -7.39 4.19 5.32
C LEU A 12 -6.63 3.56 4.14
N LEU A 13 -7.33 2.90 3.21
CA LEU A 13 -6.73 2.32 2.01
C LEU A 13 -6.06 3.38 1.12
N VAL A 14 -6.71 4.52 0.92
CA VAL A 14 -6.11 5.62 0.15
C VAL A 14 -4.84 6.14 0.86
N PHE A 15 -4.90 6.34 2.18
CA PHE A 15 -3.74 6.75 2.97
C PHE A 15 -2.60 5.73 2.91
N ASP A 16 -2.92 4.44 3.01
CA ASP A 16 -1.98 3.31 2.90
C ASP A 16 -1.25 3.30 1.55
N VAL A 17 -1.97 3.52 0.45
CA VAL A 17 -1.37 3.66 -0.89
C VAL A 17 -0.37 4.82 -0.94
N PHE A 18 -0.73 5.98 -0.39
CA PHE A 18 0.20 7.12 -0.33
C PHE A 18 1.41 6.84 0.55
N LEU A 19 1.23 6.14 1.68
CA LEU A 19 2.31 5.73 2.57
C LEU A 19 3.30 4.81 1.83
N VAL A 20 2.80 3.80 1.11
CA VAL A 20 3.63 2.88 0.32
C VAL A 20 4.38 3.62 -0.80
N LEU A 21 3.70 4.50 -1.54
CA LEU A 21 4.34 5.31 -2.59
C LEU A 21 5.41 6.24 -2.00
N PHE A 22 5.11 6.90 -0.88
CA PHE A 22 6.06 7.76 -0.19
C PHE A 22 7.28 6.97 0.28
N SER A 23 7.07 5.78 0.86
CA SER A 23 8.15 4.87 1.25
C SER A 23 9.06 4.51 0.07
N PHE A 24 8.47 4.27 -1.10
CA PHE A 24 9.22 3.99 -2.32
C PHE A 24 10.07 5.19 -2.76
N PHE A 25 9.49 6.41 -2.79
CA PHE A 25 10.26 7.62 -3.12
C PHE A 25 11.38 7.89 -2.11
N TRP A 26 11.11 7.71 -0.82
CA TRP A 26 12.13 7.81 0.22
C TRP A 26 13.25 6.81 -0.03
N LEU A 27 12.94 5.53 -0.31
CA LEU A 27 13.97 4.54 -0.63
C LEU A 27 14.86 5.00 -1.79
N VAL A 28 14.27 5.48 -2.89
CA VAL A 28 15.04 5.94 -4.05
C VAL A 28 15.98 7.09 -3.66
N VAL A 29 15.48 8.09 -2.96
CA VAL A 29 16.29 9.22 -2.48
C VAL A 29 17.37 8.76 -1.52
N ALA A 30 17.05 7.83 -0.61
CA ALA A 30 17.98 7.33 0.39
C ALA A 30 19.11 6.50 -0.22
N VAL A 31 18.82 5.72 -1.27
CA VAL A 31 19.82 4.94 -2.02
C VAL A 31 20.77 5.89 -2.77
N ILE A 32 20.23 6.93 -3.43
CA ILE A 32 21.04 7.95 -4.10
C ILE A 32 21.89 8.71 -3.07
N GLY A 33 21.33 9.07 -1.93
CA GLY A 33 22.06 9.69 -0.82
C GLY A 33 23.21 8.84 -0.32
N ARG A 34 23.00 7.53 -0.16
CA ARG A 34 24.04 6.59 0.28
C ARG A 34 25.22 6.54 -0.70
N SER A 35 24.98 6.66 -2.01
CA SER A 35 26.05 6.74 -3.00
C SER A 35 26.87 8.04 -2.95
N LEU A 36 26.35 9.07 -2.28
CA LEU A 36 27.01 10.36 -2.03
C LEU A 36 27.57 10.46 -0.61
N ASP A 37 27.69 9.33 0.11
CA ASP A 37 28.08 9.25 1.54
C ASP A 37 27.14 10.03 2.50
N LEU A 38 25.92 10.37 2.06
CA LEU A 38 24.90 11.03 2.88
C LEU A 38 23.95 9.98 3.49
N SER A 39 23.85 9.93 4.81
CA SER A 39 22.89 9.05 5.50
C SER A 39 21.48 9.65 5.51
N LEU A 40 20.79 9.63 4.37
CA LEU A 40 19.41 10.11 4.21
C LEU A 40 18.35 9.17 4.83
N GLY A 41 18.69 8.51 5.93
CA GLY A 41 17.78 7.64 6.68
C GLY A 41 17.56 6.26 6.07
N LEU A 42 18.45 5.77 5.20
CA LEU A 42 18.36 4.42 4.62
C LEU A 42 18.30 3.32 5.69
N ASP A 43 19.09 3.46 6.77
CA ASP A 43 19.07 2.51 7.90
C ASP A 43 17.76 2.59 8.70
N LEU A 44 17.15 3.78 8.79
CA LEU A 44 15.82 3.95 9.39
C LEU A 44 14.75 3.31 8.51
N TRP A 45 14.83 3.50 7.20
CA TRP A 45 13.92 2.90 6.24
C TRP A 45 13.92 1.36 6.35
N TYR A 46 15.10 0.74 6.45
CA TYR A 46 15.19 -0.72 6.65
C TYR A 46 14.58 -1.18 7.97
N LYS A 47 14.76 -0.42 9.06
CA LYS A 47 14.11 -0.73 10.34
C LYS A 47 12.59 -0.59 10.29
N LEU A 48 12.08 0.34 9.48
CA LEU A 48 10.64 0.54 9.26
C LEU A 48 10.03 -0.48 8.29
N TRP A 49 10.86 -1.23 7.55
CA TRP A 49 10.40 -2.17 6.54
C TRP A 49 9.54 -3.31 7.11
N GLU A 50 10.05 -4.04 8.10
CA GLU A 50 9.28 -5.11 8.75
C GLU A 50 8.03 -4.63 9.50
N PRO A 51 8.10 -3.61 10.38
CA PRO A 51 6.95 -3.24 11.21
C PRO A 51 5.93 -2.33 10.52
N VAL A 52 6.30 -1.57 9.48
CA VAL A 52 5.41 -0.55 8.87
C VAL A 52 5.13 -0.86 7.41
N PHE A 53 6.17 -1.00 6.58
CA PHE A 53 5.98 -1.11 5.13
C PHE A 53 5.47 -2.48 4.69
N THR A 54 5.95 -3.57 5.31
CA THR A 54 5.51 -4.93 4.98
C THR A 54 4.02 -5.15 5.28
N PRO A 55 3.49 -4.73 6.46
CA PRO A 55 2.05 -4.80 6.73
C PRO A 55 1.23 -3.90 5.81
N ALA A 56 1.67 -2.67 5.54
CA ALA A 56 1.00 -1.74 4.62
C ALA A 56 0.87 -2.35 3.22
N LEU A 57 1.97 -2.84 2.65
CA LEU A 57 1.97 -3.56 1.37
C LEU A 57 1.02 -4.76 1.38
N GLY A 58 0.96 -5.51 2.48
CA GLY A 58 0.05 -6.63 2.66
C GLY A 58 -1.42 -6.22 2.60
N ILE A 59 -1.80 -5.10 3.22
CA ILE A 59 -3.16 -4.54 3.16
C ILE A 59 -3.49 -4.11 1.73
N LEU A 60 -2.57 -3.39 1.09
CA LEU A 60 -2.72 -2.91 -0.29
C LEU A 60 -2.89 -4.08 -1.28
N MET A 61 -2.05 -5.11 -1.17
CA MET A 61 -2.17 -6.35 -1.94
C MET A 61 -3.49 -7.07 -1.65
N GLY A 62 -3.87 -7.21 -0.37
CA GLY A 62 -5.13 -7.83 0.02
C GLY A 62 -6.34 -7.11 -0.58
N GLY A 63 -6.35 -5.78 -0.54
CA GLY A 63 -7.38 -4.94 -1.15
C GLY A 63 -7.47 -5.12 -2.67
N ALA A 64 -6.32 -5.13 -3.35
CA ALA A 64 -6.26 -5.36 -4.79
C ALA A 64 -6.75 -6.76 -5.19
N ILE A 65 -6.33 -7.80 -4.47
CA ILE A 65 -6.74 -9.20 -4.71
C ILE A 65 -8.24 -9.34 -4.50
N LEU A 66 -8.77 -8.83 -3.38
CA LEU A 66 -10.21 -8.88 -3.10
C LEU A 66 -11.01 -8.15 -4.18
N SER A 67 -10.58 -6.96 -4.57
CA SER A 67 -11.22 -6.18 -5.65
C SER A 67 -11.22 -6.97 -6.97
N GLY A 68 -10.09 -7.60 -7.31
CA GLY A 68 -9.97 -8.43 -8.51
C GLY A 68 -10.88 -9.67 -8.49
N ILE A 69 -10.94 -10.38 -7.36
CA ILE A 69 -11.81 -11.57 -7.20
C ILE A 69 -13.28 -11.17 -7.29
N ILE A 70 -13.70 -10.13 -6.58
CA ILE A 70 -15.09 -9.63 -6.60
C ILE A 70 -15.45 -9.21 -8.03
N GLY A 71 -14.59 -8.44 -8.69
CA GLY A 71 -14.82 -8.00 -10.07
C GLY A 71 -14.95 -9.16 -11.05
N GLN A 72 -14.11 -10.19 -10.91
CA GLN A 72 -14.18 -11.40 -11.75
C GLN A 72 -15.48 -12.17 -11.54
N ILE A 73 -15.90 -12.36 -10.29
CA ILE A 73 -17.15 -13.07 -9.96
C ILE A 73 -18.36 -12.29 -10.46
N SER A 74 -18.44 -10.98 -10.20
CA SER A 74 -19.52 -10.11 -10.67
C SER A 74 -19.62 -10.10 -12.20
N LYS A 75 -18.49 -10.04 -12.91
CA LYS A 75 -18.47 -10.09 -14.38
C LYS A 75 -19.03 -11.42 -14.92
N ARG A 76 -18.76 -12.54 -14.24
CA ARG A 76 -19.28 -13.86 -14.64
C ARG A 76 -20.78 -13.99 -14.37
N LEU A 77 -21.26 -13.52 -13.22
CA LEU A 77 -22.69 -13.51 -12.87
C LEU A 77 -23.50 -12.62 -13.80
N ASN A 78 -23.01 -11.40 -14.10
CA ASN A 78 -23.72 -10.44 -14.95
C ASN A 78 -23.67 -10.81 -16.45
N LYS A 79 -22.85 -11.78 -16.85
CA LYS A 79 -22.82 -12.34 -18.21
C LYS A 79 -23.85 -13.47 -18.40
N GLN A 80 -24.50 -13.92 -17.33
CA GLN A 80 -25.50 -15.00 -17.34
C GLN A 80 -26.96 -14.51 -17.25
N LEU A 81 -27.17 -13.20 -17.10
CA LEU A 81 -28.47 -12.51 -17.25
C LEU A 81 -28.53 -11.84 -18.62
#